data_AF-A0A852I3G7-F1
#
_entry.id   AF-A0A852I3G7-F1
#
_cell.length_a   1.000
_cell.length_b   1.000
_cell.length_c   1.000
_cell.angle_alpha   90.00
_cell.angle_beta   90.00
_cell.angle_gamma   90.00
#
_symmetry.space_group_name_H-M   'P 1'
#
loop_
_entity.id
_entity.type
_entity.pdbx_description
1 polymer ?
#
loop_
_entity_poly.entity_id
_entity_poly.type
_entity_poly.pdbx_seq_one_letter_code
_entity_poly.pdbx_strand_id
1 'polypeptide(L)'
;ACMLCHRIQADTDICGDKRVKFKLCVHTYCQLLATGLFPKEDTGQFLVGDTRGIIREAAKKSCFICYKMGATITCCQTGCERTFHLPCAPDGECVTQYF
;
A
#
# COMPACT_ATOMS: atom_id res chain seq x y z
N ALA A 1 -7.00 11.92 0.27
CA ALA A 1 -7.06 10.51 0.71
C ALA A 1 -5.68 9.88 0.58
N CYS A 2 -5.41 8.74 1.21
CA CYS A 2 -4.22 7.94 0.88
C CYS A 2 -4.25 7.58 -0.61
N MET A 3 -3.16 7.81 -1.33
CA MET A 3 -3.07 7.58 -2.78
C MET A 3 -2.96 6.09 -3.15
N LEU A 4 -2.74 5.22 -2.17
CA LEU A 4 -2.60 3.76 -2.37
C LEU A 4 -3.83 2.98 -1.96
N CYS A 5 -4.59 3.41 -0.95
CA CYS A 5 -5.82 2.71 -0.54
C CYS A 5 -7.09 3.53 -0.75
N HIS A 6 -6.94 4.77 -1.26
CA HIS A 6 -8.02 5.72 -1.53
C HIS A 6 -8.93 6.07 -0.34
N ARG A 7 -8.61 5.61 0.87
CA ARG A 7 -9.35 5.96 2.10
C ARG A 7 -8.89 7.31 2.66
N ILE A 8 -9.84 8.14 3.07
CA ILE A 8 -9.57 9.45 3.70
C ILE A 8 -9.12 9.24 5.15
N GLN A 9 -9.87 8.39 5.86
CA GLN A 9 -9.58 7.81 7.17
C GLN A 9 -9.45 6.30 6.98
N ALA A 10 -8.41 5.72 7.57
CA ALA A 10 -8.26 4.29 7.71
C ALA A 10 -7.87 4.01 9.16
N ASP A 11 -8.18 2.81 9.62
CA ASP A 11 -7.71 2.33 10.92
C ASP A 11 -6.18 2.43 10.98
N THR A 12 -5.68 3.15 11.99
CA THR A 12 -4.24 3.34 12.21
C THR A 12 -3.53 2.04 12.57
N ASP A 13 -4.24 1.07 13.16
CA ASP A 13 -3.68 -0.23 13.50
C ASP A 13 -3.47 -1.07 12.24
N ILE A 14 -4.33 -0.89 11.22
CA ILE A 14 -4.23 -1.60 9.93
C ILE A 14 -3.28 -0.89 8.97
N CYS A 15 -3.42 0.43 8.80
CA CYS A 15 -2.73 1.17 7.75
C CYS A 15 -1.49 1.92 8.24
N GLY A 16 -1.37 2.14 9.55
CA GLY A 16 -0.38 3.03 10.15
C GLY A 16 -0.67 4.50 9.90
N ASP A 17 0.21 5.36 10.41
CA ASP A 17 0.06 6.81 10.29
C ASP A 17 0.05 7.28 8.83
N LYS A 18 -0.75 8.31 8.59
CA LYS A 18 -0.83 9.01 7.30
C LYS A 18 0.30 10.01 7.18
N ARG A 19 1.16 9.83 6.19
CA ARG A 19 2.29 10.72 5.90
C ARG A 19 2.02 11.55 4.67
N VAL A 20 2.39 12.83 4.74
CA VAL A 20 2.28 13.77 3.62
C VAL A 20 3.64 14.38 3.31
N LYS A 21 4.14 14.22 2.09
CA LYS A 21 5.41 14.82 1.63
C LYS A 21 5.37 15.06 0.13
N PHE A 22 5.86 16.20 -0.36
CA PHE A 22 5.91 16.53 -1.80
C PHE A 22 4.60 16.26 -2.58
N LYS A 23 3.45 16.65 -2.01
CA LYS A 23 2.09 16.41 -2.54
C LYS A 23 1.67 14.93 -2.62
N LEU A 24 2.45 14.02 -2.08
CA LEU A 24 2.08 12.62 -1.92
C LEU A 24 1.49 12.42 -0.52
N CYS A 25 0.45 11.62 -0.44
CA CYS A 25 -0.27 11.32 0.79
C CYS A 25 -0.49 9.81 0.85
N VAL A 26 0.19 9.10 1.74
CA VAL A 26 0.10 7.64 1.86
C VAL A 26 0.14 7.22 3.33
N HIS A 27 -0.45 6.07 3.66
CA HIS A 27 -0.26 5.48 4.98
C HIS A 27 1.06 4.70 5.03
N THR A 28 1.68 4.64 6.21
CA THR A 28 2.99 4.03 6.44
C THR A 28 3.04 2.58 5.97
N TYR A 29 2.10 1.74 6.41
CA TYR A 29 2.08 0.31 6.04
C TYR A 29 1.59 0.07 4.61
N CYS A 30 0.73 0.95 4.08
CA CYS A 30 0.37 0.92 2.66
C CYS A 30 1.60 1.13 1.77
N GLN A 31 2.51 2.02 2.14
CA GLN A 31 3.75 2.25 1.41
C GLN A 31 4.72 1.09 1.57
N LEU A 32 4.94 0.62 2.81
CA LEU A 32 5.86 -0.47 3.14
C LEU A 32 5.57 -1.75 2.33
N LEU A 33 4.32 -2.18 2.31
CA LEU A 33 3.90 -3.40 1.59
C LEU A 33 3.83 -3.20 0.08
N ALA A 34 3.72 -1.95 -0.39
CA ALA A 34 3.70 -1.63 -1.82
C ALA A 34 5.10 -1.58 -2.44
N THR A 35 6.09 -1.10 -1.69
CA THR A 35 7.48 -1.02 -2.14
C THR A 35 8.16 -2.39 -2.08
N GLY A 36 7.75 -3.26 -1.16
CA GLY A 36 8.57 -4.42 -0.76
C GLY A 36 9.92 -4.01 -0.16
N LEU A 37 10.12 -2.71 0.07
CA LEU A 37 11.31 -2.11 0.63
C LEU A 37 11.01 -1.79 2.08
N PHE A 38 11.57 -2.59 2.97
CA PHE A 38 11.68 -2.22 4.37
C PHE A 38 12.57 -0.98 4.47
N PRO A 39 12.21 0.04 5.25
CA PRO A 39 13.12 1.14 5.52
C PRO A 39 14.39 0.54 6.09
N LYS A 40 15.54 0.74 5.42
CA LYS A 40 16.83 0.54 6.07
C LYS A 40 16.81 1.40 7.32
N GLU A 41 17.11 0.75 8.45
CA GLU A 41 17.09 1.33 9.78
C GLU A 41 17.63 2.77 9.73
N ASP A 42 16.86 3.68 10.35
CA ASP A 42 17.30 5.03 10.72
C ASP A 42 17.27 6.16 9.69
N THR A 43 16.34 6.18 8.74
CA THR A 43 16.03 7.46 8.06
C THR A 43 14.58 7.89 8.13
N GLY A 44 13.61 6.99 8.34
CA GLY A 44 12.20 7.33 8.20
C GLY A 44 11.88 8.00 6.86
N GLN A 45 12.78 7.87 5.88
CA GLN A 45 12.80 8.71 4.69
C GLN A 45 11.89 8.10 3.66
N PHE A 46 10.79 8.81 3.49
CA PHE A 46 9.92 8.75 2.34
C PHE A 46 10.73 8.86 1.02
N LEU A 47 11.04 7.73 0.38
CA LEU A 47 11.66 7.68 -0.94
C LEU A 47 10.63 8.12 -1.99
N VAL A 48 10.58 9.45 -2.20
CA VAL A 48 9.59 10.13 -3.07
C VAL A 48 9.58 9.56 -4.49
N GLY A 49 10.77 9.26 -5.04
CA GLY A 49 10.94 8.74 -6.39
C GLY A 49 10.24 7.39 -6.56
N ASP A 50 10.59 6.44 -5.70
CA ASP A 50 10.03 5.08 -5.72
C ASP A 50 8.52 5.08 -5.48
N THR A 51 8.06 5.95 -4.56
CA THR A 51 6.63 6.08 -4.23
C THR A 51 5.81 6.55 -5.44
N ARG A 52 6.33 7.47 -6.27
CA ARG A 52 5.63 7.89 -7.49
C ARG A 52 5.52 6.78 -8.52
N GLY A 53 6.59 6.00 -8.70
CA GLY A 53 6.58 4.83 -9.60
C GLY A 53 5.53 3.82 -9.16
N ILE A 54 5.51 3.49 -7.87
CA ILE A 54 4.54 2.57 -7.27
C ILE A 54 3.12 3.06 -7.44
N ILE A 55 2.83 4.34 -7.18
CA ILE A 55 1.49 4.91 -7.38
C ILE A 55 1.05 4.77 -8.84
N ARG A 56 1.95 5.00 -9.80
CA ARG A 56 1.65 4.85 -11.24
C ARG A 56 1.35 3.40 -11.61
N GLU A 57 2.08 2.44 -11.07
CA GLU A 57 1.81 1.01 -11.32
C GLU A 57 0.53 0.55 -10.62
N ALA A 58 0.29 1.01 -9.39
CA ALA A 58 -0.92 0.73 -8.64
C ALA A 58 -2.19 1.21 -9.36
N ALA A 59 -2.11 2.37 -10.03
CA ALA A 59 -3.23 2.90 -10.81
C ALA A 59 -3.70 1.97 -11.94
N LYS A 60 -2.88 1.00 -12.35
CA LYS A 60 -3.21 -0.01 -13.38
C LYS A 60 -3.75 -1.32 -12.79
N LYS A 61 -3.74 -1.48 -11.46
CA LYS A 61 -4.08 -2.72 -10.76
C LYS A 61 -5.39 -2.56 -9.99
N SER A 62 -6.27 -3.56 -10.09
CA SER A 62 -7.55 -3.59 -9.38
C SER A 62 -7.46 -4.38 -8.09
N CYS A 63 -8.09 -3.90 -7.02
CA CYS A 63 -8.29 -4.70 -5.82
C CYS A 63 -9.27 -5.84 -6.12
N PHE A 64 -8.87 -7.10 -5.96
CA PHE A 64 -9.76 -8.24 -6.22
C PHE A 64 -10.95 -8.35 -5.23
N ILE A 65 -10.91 -7.57 -4.14
CA ILE A 65 -11.89 -7.58 -3.06
C ILE A 65 -12.95 -6.49 -3.27
N CYS A 66 -12.51 -5.25 -3.52
CA CYS A 66 -13.42 -4.10 -3.68
C CYS A 66 -13.54 -3.58 -5.12
N TYR A 67 -12.83 -4.21 -6.07
CA TYR A 67 -12.84 -3.93 -7.51
C TYR A 67 -12.39 -2.52 -7.94
N LYS A 68 -11.93 -1.69 -7.00
CA LYS A 68 -11.38 -0.35 -7.28
C LYS A 68 -9.92 -0.43 -7.72
N MET A 69 -9.49 0.47 -8.60
CA MET A 69 -8.09 0.62 -9.01
C MET A 69 -7.24 1.19 -7.88
N GLY A 70 -5.90 1.07 -8.01
CA GLY A 70 -4.95 1.61 -7.04
C GLY A 70 -4.35 0.57 -6.10
N ALA A 71 -4.65 -0.72 -6.29
CA ALA A 71 -4.18 -1.78 -5.41
C ALA A 71 -2.69 -2.04 -5.59
N THR A 72 -1.94 -1.99 -4.49
CA THR A 72 -0.48 -2.14 -4.51
C THR A 72 0.03 -3.49 -4.05
N ILE A 73 -0.67 -4.14 -3.10
CA ILE A 73 -0.17 -5.37 -2.49
C ILE A 73 -0.51 -6.51 -3.43
N THR A 74 0.50 -7.24 -3.90
CA THR A 74 0.34 -8.44 -4.74
C THR A 74 0.52 -9.67 -3.86
N CYS A 75 -0.28 -10.72 -4.09
CA CYS A 75 -0.13 -11.99 -3.39
C CYS A 75 1.29 -12.54 -3.55
N CYS A 76 1.87 -13.08 -2.47
CA CYS A 76 3.23 -13.65 -2.49
C CYS A 76 3.30 -15.03 -3.15
N GLN A 77 2.17 -15.71 -3.36
CA GLN A 77 2.12 -17.02 -4.00
C GLN A 77 2.56 -16.91 -5.46
N THR A 78 3.56 -17.71 -5.84
CA THR A 78 4.03 -17.79 -7.24
C THR A 78 2.88 -18.09 -8.19
N GLY A 79 2.73 -17.26 -9.23
CA GLY A 79 1.65 -17.37 -10.22
C GLY A 79 0.32 -16.73 -9.82
N CYS A 80 0.19 -16.20 -8.60
CA CYS A 80 -1.00 -15.45 -8.18
C CYS A 80 -0.81 -13.95 -8.45
N GLU A 81 -1.55 -13.43 -9.43
CA GLU A 81 -1.49 -12.01 -9.80
C GLU A 81 -2.51 -11.14 -9.04
N ARG A 82 -3.19 -11.71 -8.04
CA ARG A 82 -4.20 -10.97 -7.27
C ARG A 82 -3.56 -9.83 -6.51
N THR A 83 -4.15 -8.65 -6.67
CA THR A 83 -3.75 -7.43 -5.97
C THR A 83 -4.84 -6.92 -5.07
N PHE A 84 -4.50 -6.36 -3.93
CA PHE A 84 -5.46 -5.82 -2.96
C PHE A 84 -4.94 -4.55 -2.27
N HIS A 85 -5.88 -3.78 -1.72
CA HIS A 85 -5.56 -2.71 -0.78
C HIS A 85 -5.30 -3.30 0.59
N LEU A 86 -4.35 -2.75 1.35
CA LEU A 86 -4.12 -3.14 2.74
C LEU A 86 -5.41 -3.17 3.60
N PRO A 87 -6.24 -2.12 3.63
CA PRO A 87 -7.45 -2.14 4.44
C PRO A 87 -8.58 -3.01 3.89
N CYS A 88 -8.40 -3.65 2.73
CA CYS A 88 -9.31 -4.68 2.22
C CYS A 88 -8.86 -6.09 2.61
N ALA A 89 -7.62 -6.27 3.08
CA ALA A 89 -7.07 -7.59 3.37
C ALA A 89 -7.95 -8.45 4.32
N PRO A 90 -8.52 -7.91 5.41
CA PRO A 90 -9.40 -8.69 6.29
C PRO A 90 -10.65 -9.22 5.59
N ASP A 91 -11.24 -8.43 4.69
CA ASP A 91 -12.47 -8.79 3.96
C ASP A 91 -12.24 -9.88 2.91
N GLY A 92 -10.99 -10.04 2.44
CA GLY A 92 -10.60 -11.05 1.45
C GLY A 92 -9.73 -12.16 2.03
N GLU A 93 -9.73 -12.33 3.36
CA GLU A 93 -8.96 -13.35 4.08
C GLU A 93 -7.46 -13.36 3.71
N CYS A 94 -6.94 -12.19 3.35
CA CYS A 94 -5.54 -12.01 3.02
C CYS A 94 -4.74 -11.73 4.29
N VAL A 95 -3.66 -12.48 4.49
CA VAL A 95 -2.72 -12.26 5.60
C VAL A 95 -1.63 -11.29 5.15
N THR A 96 -1.44 -10.21 5.90
CA THR A 96 -0.34 -9.25 5.71
C THR A 96 0.55 -9.25 6.93
N GLN A 97 1.85 -9.49 6.74
CA GLN A 97 2.86 -9.44 7.81
C GLN A 97 3.94 -8.41 7.48
N TYR A 98 4.39 -7.69 8.50
CA TYR A 98 5.49 -6.73 8.45
C TYR A 98 6.20 -6.76 9.81
N PHE A 99 7.53 -6.68 9.81
CA PHE A 99 8.39 -6.78 10.98
C PHE A 99 8.88 -5.39 11.41
#